data_AF-A0A7C4F7H3-F1
#
_entry.id   AF-A0A7C4F7H3-F1
#
_cell.length_a   1.000
_cell.length_b   1.000
_cell.length_c   1.000
_cell.angle_alpha   90.00
_cell.angle_beta   90.00
_cell.angle_gamma   90.00
#
_symmetry.space_group_name_H-M   'P 1'
#
loop_
_entity.id
_entity.type
_entity.pdbx_description
1 polymer ?
#
loop_
_entity_poly.entity_id
_entity_poly.type
_entity_poly.pdbx_seq_one_letter_code
_entity_poly.pdbx_strand_id
1 'polypeptide(L)'
;MQHIRYFFMLWVYLWLRFDPILRLTFRNDWAPRYEFMASIFGEKNAEDFLAHRVKLVKARNKILPPIIHSQTIEREVNLFLSTKTSTKIGRLKRISIINRLIFWALDPDINQFNIDSYQARALIVDVLTGIIFQNSLISETNLIFEGINQIVFSRITYLGPKGEVSPIVHQSILRGVARILSLHFNEIVRIRNVKLEKLTKIKLIKEIQKSKGKMGSLAFSAEVKHSEYRNKFPLPKTQAALLWEILSHYRYSAWPESRERAESLIKDFYLKLGFDPQELFA
;
A
#
# COMPACT_ATOMS: atom_id res chain seq x y z
N MET A 1 33.15 -39.43 4.53
CA MET A 1 34.26 -39.02 3.63
C MET A 1 34.02 -37.70 2.91
N GLN A 2 32.83 -37.38 2.41
CA GLN A 2 32.58 -36.12 1.66
C GLN A 2 32.94 -34.84 2.45
N HIS A 3 32.58 -34.71 3.73
CA HIS A 3 32.90 -33.51 4.51
C HIS A 3 34.40 -33.25 4.69
N ILE A 4 35.20 -34.30 4.86
CA ILE A 4 36.66 -34.21 4.97
C ILE A 4 37.26 -33.73 3.64
N ARG A 5 36.77 -34.28 2.52
CA ARG A 5 37.18 -33.86 1.18
C ARG A 5 36.85 -32.38 0.92
N TYR A 6 35.63 -31.94 1.25
CA TYR A 6 35.22 -30.54 1.12
C TYR A 6 36.07 -29.59 1.97
N PHE A 7 36.49 -30.03 3.16
CA PHE A 7 37.40 -29.28 4.02
C PHE A 7 38.76 -29.06 3.33
N PHE A 8 39.37 -30.12 2.78
CA PHE A 8 40.64 -29.99 2.03
C PHE A 8 40.50 -29.17 0.75
N MET A 9 39.40 -29.34 0.00
CA MET A 9 39.11 -28.52 -1.18
C MET A 9 38.98 -27.04 -0.84
N LEU A 10 38.43 -26.70 0.33
CA LEU A 10 38.37 -25.32 0.82
C LEU A 10 39.77 -24.76 1.10
N TRP A 11 40.65 -25.52 1.74
CA TRP A 11 42.02 -25.09 1.98
C TRP A 11 42.80 -24.85 0.69
N VAL A 12 42.71 -25.79 -0.26
CA VAL A 12 43.35 -25.65 -1.57
C VAL A 12 42.77 -24.46 -2.33
N TYR A 13 41.45 -24.27 -2.30
CA TYR A 13 40.80 -23.11 -2.91
C TYR A 13 41.27 -21.78 -2.30
N LEU A 14 41.38 -21.69 -0.97
CA LEU A 14 41.87 -20.50 -0.28
C LEU A 14 43.33 -20.22 -0.64
N TRP A 15 44.17 -21.24 -0.66
CA TRP A 15 45.56 -21.11 -1.09
C TRP A 15 45.63 -20.61 -2.54
N LEU A 16 44.98 -21.27 -3.50
CA LEU A 16 44.96 -20.84 -4.90
C LEU A 16 44.41 -19.41 -5.11
N ARG A 17 43.51 -18.95 -4.24
CA ARG A 17 42.90 -17.61 -4.33
C ARG A 17 43.77 -16.50 -3.74
N PHE A 18 44.46 -16.80 -2.64
CA PHE A 18 45.13 -15.79 -1.82
C PHE A 18 46.65 -15.88 -1.86
N ASP A 19 47.22 -16.89 -2.51
CA ASP A 19 48.65 -16.98 -2.74
C ASP A 19 49.14 -15.79 -3.59
N PRO A 20 50.09 -14.98 -3.08
CA PRO A 20 50.58 -13.79 -3.77
C PRO A 20 51.25 -14.10 -5.11
N ILE A 21 51.95 -15.23 -5.21
CA ILE A 21 52.68 -15.64 -6.42
C ILE A 21 51.68 -16.01 -7.50
N LEU A 22 50.67 -16.83 -7.17
CA LEU A 22 49.60 -17.20 -8.10
C LEU A 22 48.74 -16.00 -8.52
N ARG A 23 48.61 -15.00 -7.64
CA ARG A 23 47.91 -13.75 -7.96
C ARG A 23 48.72 -12.85 -8.89
N LEU A 24 50.05 -12.85 -8.81
CA LEU A 24 50.91 -12.11 -9.72
C LEU A 24 50.98 -12.77 -11.11
N THR A 25 51.08 -14.10 -11.17
CA THR A 25 51.21 -14.85 -12.42
C THR A 25 49.91 -14.96 -13.20
N PHE A 26 48.80 -15.31 -12.54
CA PHE A 26 47.51 -15.57 -13.21
C PHE A 26 46.47 -14.46 -13.00
N ARG A 27 46.79 -13.42 -12.22
CA ARG A 27 45.86 -12.33 -11.88
C ARG A 27 44.51 -12.88 -11.38
N ASN A 28 43.44 -12.55 -12.09
CA ASN A 28 42.07 -12.99 -11.81
C ASN A 28 41.62 -14.17 -12.68
N ASP A 29 42.49 -14.70 -13.54
CA ASP A 29 42.15 -15.89 -14.31
C ASP A 29 42.01 -17.11 -13.39
N TRP A 30 40.91 -17.83 -13.57
CA TRP A 30 40.53 -18.96 -12.74
C TRP A 30 40.66 -20.29 -13.48
N ALA A 31 40.92 -20.30 -14.79
CA ALA A 31 41.11 -21.52 -15.58
C ALA A 31 42.27 -22.40 -15.05
N PRO A 32 43.51 -21.90 -14.86
CA PRO A 32 44.60 -22.73 -14.34
C PRO A 32 44.39 -23.18 -12.89
N ARG A 33 43.63 -22.41 -12.12
CA ARG A 33 43.27 -22.74 -10.72
C ARG A 33 42.19 -23.83 -10.67
N TYR A 34 41.25 -23.83 -11.62
CA TYR A 34 40.28 -24.89 -11.80
C TYR A 34 40.96 -26.19 -12.23
N GLU A 35 41.85 -26.15 -13.23
CA GLU A 35 42.58 -27.33 -13.71
C GLU A 35 43.39 -28.01 -12.59
N PHE A 36 44.02 -27.22 -11.73
CA PHE A 36 44.72 -27.74 -10.54
C PHE A 36 43.76 -28.39 -9.52
N MET A 37 42.59 -27.80 -9.27
CA MET A 37 41.59 -28.42 -8.39
C MET A 37 41.01 -29.69 -9.02
N ALA A 38 40.79 -29.70 -10.33
CA ALA A 38 40.29 -30.84 -11.09
C ALA A 38 41.29 -32.00 -11.12
N SER A 39 42.60 -31.73 -11.20
CA SER A 39 43.63 -32.77 -11.19
C SER A 39 43.77 -33.46 -9.82
N ILE A 40 43.60 -32.73 -8.72
CA ILE A 40 43.72 -33.29 -7.35
C ILE A 40 42.41 -33.94 -6.87
N PHE A 41 41.27 -33.31 -7.16
CA PHE A 41 39.98 -33.71 -6.60
C PHE A 41 38.99 -34.25 -7.64
N GLY A 42 39.37 -34.34 -8.91
CA GLY A 42 38.49 -34.73 -10.02
C GLY A 42 37.58 -33.59 -10.48
N GLU A 43 37.40 -33.47 -11.79
CA GLU A 43 36.62 -32.40 -12.46
C GLU A 43 35.24 -32.20 -11.84
N LYS A 44 34.44 -33.26 -11.74
CA LYS A 44 33.07 -33.20 -11.19
C LYS A 44 33.01 -32.59 -9.79
N ASN A 45 33.94 -32.96 -8.91
CA ASN A 45 33.91 -32.44 -7.54
C ASN A 45 34.41 -30.99 -7.49
N ALA A 46 35.41 -30.64 -8.30
CA ALA A 46 35.92 -29.27 -8.41
C ALA A 46 34.84 -28.31 -8.94
N GLU A 47 34.08 -28.73 -9.95
CA GLU A 47 32.93 -27.99 -10.47
C GLU A 47 31.84 -27.80 -9.42
N ASP A 48 31.40 -28.88 -8.77
CA ASP A 48 30.37 -28.82 -7.74
C ASP A 48 30.77 -27.90 -6.57
N PHE A 49 32.03 -27.98 -6.14
CA PHE A 49 32.57 -27.14 -5.08
C PHE A 49 32.61 -25.66 -5.48
N LEU A 50 33.14 -25.34 -6.66
CA LEU A 50 33.23 -23.95 -7.14
C LEU A 50 31.85 -23.35 -7.41
N ALA A 51 30.93 -24.12 -7.99
CA ALA A 51 29.54 -23.70 -8.19
C ALA A 51 28.87 -23.38 -6.84
N HIS A 52 29.08 -24.22 -5.84
CA HIS A 52 28.61 -23.96 -4.48
C HIS A 52 29.24 -22.68 -3.87
N ARG A 53 30.55 -22.45 -4.05
CA ARG A 53 31.23 -21.23 -3.56
C ARG A 53 30.74 -19.96 -4.28
N VAL A 54 30.52 -20.02 -5.59
CA VAL A 54 29.95 -18.90 -6.36
C VAL A 54 28.53 -18.60 -5.87
N LYS A 55 27.71 -19.62 -5.62
CA LYS A 55 26.38 -19.46 -5.01
C LYS A 55 26.47 -18.81 -3.63
N LEU A 56 27.38 -19.25 -2.76
CA LEU A 56 27.58 -18.66 -1.44
C LEU A 56 28.05 -17.19 -1.49
N VAL A 57 28.99 -16.86 -2.38
CA VAL A 57 29.47 -15.49 -2.56
C VAL A 57 28.37 -14.59 -3.12
N LYS A 58 27.60 -15.07 -4.10
CA LYS A 58 26.43 -14.36 -4.63
C LYS A 58 25.35 -14.16 -3.56
N ALA A 59 25.09 -15.16 -2.73
CA ALA A 59 24.16 -15.06 -1.61
C ALA A 59 24.63 -14.04 -0.56
N ARG A 60 25.93 -14.03 -0.23
CA ARG A 60 26.54 -13.08 0.71
C ARG A 60 26.59 -11.65 0.17
N ASN A 61 26.72 -11.48 -1.14
CA ASN A 61 26.72 -10.18 -1.81
C ASN A 61 25.32 -9.72 -2.25
N LYS A 62 24.26 -10.47 -1.91
CA LYS A 62 22.89 -10.02 -2.15
C LYS A 62 22.68 -8.78 -1.29
N ILE A 63 22.47 -7.63 -1.93
CA ILE A 63 22.10 -6.39 -1.23
C ILE A 63 20.83 -6.71 -0.46
N LEU A 64 20.91 -6.68 0.87
CA LEU A 64 19.74 -6.87 1.70
C LEU A 64 18.78 -5.70 1.44
N PRO A 65 17.48 -5.96 1.30
CA PRO A 65 16.50 -4.89 1.13
C PRO A 65 16.52 -3.97 2.37
N PRO A 66 16.19 -2.69 2.19
CA PRO A 66 16.22 -1.73 3.29
C PRO A 66 15.18 -2.08 4.35
N ILE A 67 15.55 -1.95 5.63
CA ILE A 67 14.61 -2.03 6.75
C ILE A 67 13.90 -0.68 6.86
N ILE A 68 12.57 -0.69 6.78
CA ILE A 68 11.76 0.52 6.88
C ILE A 68 11.29 0.71 8.32
N HIS A 69 11.73 1.80 8.94
CA HIS A 69 11.32 2.20 10.28
C HIS A 69 10.24 3.29 10.24
N SER A 70 9.48 3.43 11.33
CA SER A 70 8.44 4.47 11.47
C SER A 70 8.96 5.88 11.21
N GLN A 71 10.18 6.20 11.68
CA GLN A 71 10.82 7.50 11.43
C GLN A 71 11.05 7.77 9.94
N THR A 72 11.34 6.74 9.15
CA THR A 72 11.51 6.88 7.69
C THR A 72 10.17 7.24 7.04
N ILE A 73 9.09 6.61 7.49
CA ILE A 73 7.73 6.91 7.01
C ILE A 73 7.34 8.34 7.39
N GLU A 74 7.57 8.76 8.64
CA GLU A 74 7.30 10.13 9.11
C GLU A 74 8.06 11.19 8.31
N ARG A 75 9.32 10.93 7.95
CA ARG A 75 10.10 11.84 7.08
C ARG A 75 9.45 12.00 5.71
N GLU A 76 8.98 10.92 5.10
CA GLU A 76 8.28 10.97 3.82
C GLU A 76 6.95 11.73 3.92
N VAL A 77 6.21 11.56 5.02
CA VAL A 77 4.98 12.33 5.30
C VAL A 77 5.28 13.82 5.41
N ASN A 78 6.27 14.20 6.21
CA ASN A 78 6.66 15.60 6.39
C ASN A 78 7.14 16.21 5.07
N LEU A 79 7.83 15.42 4.24
CA LEU A 79 8.24 15.84 2.90
C LEU A 79 7.04 16.04 1.98
N PHE A 80 6.05 15.16 2.03
CA PHE A 80 4.81 15.30 1.26
C PHE A 80 4.05 16.57 1.63
N LEU A 81 3.91 16.85 2.93
CA LEU A 81 3.20 18.02 3.45
C LEU A 81 3.92 19.35 3.16
N SER A 82 5.25 19.35 3.20
CA SER A 82 6.07 20.55 2.91
C SER A 82 6.27 20.82 1.42
N THR A 83 5.96 19.86 0.54
CA THR A 83 6.15 20.01 -0.91
C THR A 83 5.04 20.86 -1.55
N LYS A 84 5.44 21.96 -2.21
CA LYS A 84 4.52 22.89 -2.90
C LYS A 84 3.78 22.19 -4.06
N THR A 85 2.45 22.27 -4.05
CA THR A 85 1.56 21.69 -5.09
C THR A 85 1.37 22.57 -6.32
N SER A 86 1.78 23.85 -6.25
CA SER A 86 1.65 24.81 -7.36
C SER A 86 2.62 24.53 -8.51
N THR A 87 3.70 23.79 -8.28
CA THR A 87 4.72 23.49 -9.30
C THR A 87 4.59 22.07 -9.83
N LYS A 88 4.88 21.87 -11.13
CA LYS A 88 4.92 20.53 -11.76
C LYS A 88 5.88 19.59 -11.03
N ILE A 89 7.05 20.10 -10.66
CA ILE A 89 8.08 19.33 -9.93
C ILE A 89 7.56 18.89 -8.56
N GLY A 90 6.88 19.78 -7.83
CA GLY A 90 6.32 19.43 -6.52
C GLY A 90 5.23 18.38 -6.60
N ARG A 91 4.35 18.45 -7.61
CA ARG A 91 3.34 17.40 -7.87
C ARG A 91 3.98 16.03 -8.16
N LEU A 92 5.00 16.00 -9.02
CA LEU A 92 5.73 14.75 -9.32
C LEU A 92 6.43 14.18 -8.09
N LYS A 93 7.02 15.05 -7.25
CA LYS A 93 7.66 14.63 -6.00
C LYS A 93 6.65 14.00 -5.04
N ARG A 94 5.46 14.58 -4.89
CA ARG A 94 4.38 14.02 -4.06
C ARG A 94 3.87 12.68 -4.57
N ILE A 95 3.70 12.52 -5.88
CA ILE A 95 3.38 11.22 -6.51
C ILE A 95 4.48 10.19 -6.22
N SER A 96 5.75 10.57 -6.35
CA SER A 96 6.90 9.71 -6.05
C SER A 96 6.90 9.23 -4.60
N ILE A 97 6.55 10.11 -3.65
CA ILE A 97 6.41 9.76 -2.23
C ILE A 97 5.29 8.72 -2.03
N ILE A 98 4.11 8.93 -2.60
CA ILE A 98 2.99 7.98 -2.49
C ILE A 98 3.40 6.61 -3.08
N ASN A 99 4.00 6.60 -4.28
CA ASN A 99 4.47 5.37 -4.91
C ASN A 99 5.52 4.65 -4.07
N ARG A 100 6.44 5.39 -3.44
CA ARG A 100 7.46 4.82 -2.56
C ARG A 100 6.85 4.14 -1.34
N LEU A 101 5.86 4.79 -0.71
CA LEU A 101 5.14 4.20 0.42
C LEU A 101 4.39 2.93 0.01
N ILE A 102 3.68 2.96 -1.13
CA ILE A 102 2.99 1.79 -1.68
C ILE A 102 4.00 0.67 -1.99
N PHE A 103 5.11 0.99 -2.64
CA PHE A 103 6.18 0.04 -2.93
C PHE A 103 6.71 -0.65 -1.67
N TRP A 104 7.03 0.12 -0.62
CA TRP A 104 7.47 -0.45 0.65
C TRP A 104 6.41 -1.34 1.30
N ALA A 105 5.12 -1.02 1.15
CA ALA A 105 4.04 -1.84 1.67
C ALA A 105 3.82 -3.15 0.90
N LEU A 106 4.26 -3.22 -0.36
CA LEU A 106 4.05 -4.32 -1.30
C LEU A 106 5.30 -5.18 -1.53
N ASP A 107 6.50 -4.69 -1.27
CA ASP A 107 7.72 -5.42 -1.65
C ASP A 107 7.95 -6.65 -0.75
N PRO A 108 7.99 -7.88 -1.31
CA PRO A 108 8.15 -9.09 -0.52
C PRO A 108 9.49 -9.17 0.19
N ASP A 109 10.55 -8.72 -0.47
CA ASP A 109 11.89 -8.76 0.09
C ASP A 109 11.94 -7.83 1.32
N ILE A 110 11.52 -6.56 1.22
CA ILE A 110 11.46 -5.62 2.37
C ILE A 110 10.66 -6.21 3.54
N ASN A 111 9.58 -6.92 3.23
CA ASN A 111 8.66 -7.43 4.24
C ASN A 111 9.09 -8.76 4.88
N GLN A 112 10.04 -9.48 4.28
CA GLN A 112 10.51 -10.78 4.76
C GLN A 112 11.55 -10.68 5.88
N PHE A 113 12.35 -9.59 5.93
CA PHE A 113 13.54 -9.54 6.79
C PHE A 113 13.31 -8.96 8.20
N ASN A 114 12.15 -8.39 8.52
CA ASN A 114 11.90 -7.78 9.84
C ASN A 114 10.47 -8.02 10.36
N ILE A 115 10.34 -8.38 11.63
CA ILE A 115 9.06 -8.49 12.36
C ILE A 115 8.34 -7.12 12.42
N ASP A 116 9.10 -6.03 12.57
CA ASP A 116 8.54 -4.67 12.60
C ASP A 116 8.00 -4.22 11.23
N SER A 117 8.25 -5.00 10.16
CA SER A 117 7.69 -4.72 8.83
C SER A 117 6.16 -4.60 8.87
N TYR A 118 5.47 -5.46 9.64
CA TYR A 118 4.01 -5.38 9.74
C TYR A 118 3.55 -4.06 10.38
N GLN A 119 4.29 -3.54 11.36
CA GLN A 119 3.99 -2.24 11.98
C GLN A 119 4.26 -1.10 10.99
N ALA A 120 5.36 -1.15 10.25
CA ALA A 120 5.68 -0.17 9.21
C ALA A 120 4.60 -0.17 8.11
N ARG A 121 4.15 -1.34 7.66
CA ARG A 121 3.05 -1.49 6.68
C ARG A 121 1.74 -0.92 7.20
N ALA A 122 1.38 -1.23 8.45
CA ALA A 122 0.18 -0.70 9.09
C ALA A 122 0.23 0.82 9.15
N LEU A 123 1.38 1.39 9.56
CA LEU A 123 1.60 2.82 9.60
C LEU A 123 1.51 3.46 8.20
N ILE A 124 2.09 2.83 7.17
CA ILE A 124 1.95 3.28 5.78
C ILE A 124 0.48 3.36 5.38
N VAL A 125 -0.32 2.33 5.66
CA VAL A 125 -1.76 2.33 5.38
C VAL A 125 -2.49 3.45 6.14
N ASP A 126 -2.21 3.62 7.43
CA ASP A 126 -2.85 4.62 8.28
C ASP A 126 -2.56 6.06 7.80
N VAL A 127 -1.32 6.29 7.38
CA VAL A 127 -0.84 7.55 6.81
C VAL A 127 -1.45 7.80 5.43
N LEU A 128 -1.40 6.80 4.53
CA LEU A 128 -1.93 6.89 3.17
C LEU A 128 -3.42 7.20 3.17
N THR A 129 -4.21 6.48 3.98
CA THR A 129 -5.66 6.71 4.14
C THR A 129 -6.00 7.88 5.06
N GLY A 130 -4.99 8.50 5.69
CA GLY A 130 -5.13 9.54 6.70
C GLY A 130 -4.59 10.88 6.26
N ILE A 131 -3.47 11.28 6.86
CA ILE A 131 -2.92 12.63 6.67
C ILE A 131 -2.52 12.90 5.22
N ILE A 132 -2.00 11.89 4.50
CA ILE A 132 -1.70 12.02 3.07
C ILE A 132 -3.00 12.15 2.28
N PHE A 133 -3.98 11.28 2.52
CA PHE A 133 -5.29 11.35 1.86
C PHE A 133 -5.97 12.70 2.10
N GLN A 134 -5.99 13.24 3.31
CA GLN A 134 -6.64 14.52 3.60
C GLN A 134 -6.01 15.69 2.82
N ASN A 135 -4.70 15.63 2.59
CA ASN A 135 -3.94 16.70 1.94
C ASN A 135 -3.64 16.43 0.47
N SER A 136 -4.18 15.35 -0.12
CA SER A 136 -3.84 14.97 -1.49
C SER A 136 -4.74 15.61 -2.55
N LEU A 137 -4.24 15.76 -3.76
CA LEU A 137 -5.04 16.16 -4.93
C LEU A 137 -5.91 14.98 -5.43
N ILE A 138 -6.84 15.25 -6.35
CA ILE A 138 -7.71 14.20 -6.93
C ILE A 138 -6.88 13.12 -7.63
N SER A 139 -5.87 13.50 -8.42
CA SER A 139 -4.97 12.54 -9.10
C SER A 139 -4.17 11.67 -8.12
N GLU A 140 -3.70 12.26 -7.03
CA GLU A 140 -3.00 11.56 -5.94
C GLU A 140 -3.96 10.63 -5.18
N THR A 141 -5.24 11.00 -5.07
CA THR A 141 -6.27 10.19 -4.40
C THR A 141 -6.53 8.88 -5.13
N ASN A 142 -6.58 8.90 -6.45
CA ASN A 142 -6.69 7.68 -7.27
C ASN A 142 -5.53 6.71 -6.99
N LEU A 143 -4.31 7.25 -6.99
CA LEU A 143 -3.09 6.49 -6.73
C LEU A 143 -3.12 5.83 -5.35
N ILE A 144 -3.60 6.56 -4.34
CA ILE A 144 -3.78 6.02 -2.98
C ILE A 144 -4.76 4.85 -3.00
N PHE A 145 -5.93 5.00 -3.62
CA PHE A 145 -6.92 3.92 -3.66
C PHE A 145 -6.45 2.68 -4.42
N GLU A 146 -5.77 2.87 -5.55
CA GLU A 146 -5.15 1.78 -6.29
C GLU A 146 -4.08 1.07 -5.44
N GLY A 147 -3.24 1.84 -4.75
CA GLY A 147 -2.25 1.29 -3.83
C GLY A 147 -2.87 0.50 -2.68
N ILE A 148 -3.93 1.01 -2.05
CA ILE A 148 -4.64 0.28 -0.99
C ILE A 148 -5.25 -1.01 -1.53
N ASN A 149 -5.84 -0.99 -2.72
CA ASN A 149 -6.36 -2.18 -3.38
C ASN A 149 -5.26 -3.23 -3.59
N GLN A 150 -4.10 -2.81 -4.11
CA GLN A 150 -2.94 -3.70 -4.27
C GLN A 150 -2.46 -4.27 -2.93
N ILE A 151 -2.39 -3.46 -1.87
CA ILE A 151 -1.97 -3.91 -0.53
C ILE A 151 -2.92 -4.96 0.04
N VAL A 152 -4.23 -4.74 -0.08
CA VAL A 152 -5.28 -5.71 0.32
C VAL A 152 -5.09 -7.07 -0.35
N PHE A 153 -4.82 -7.08 -1.67
CA PHE A 153 -4.71 -8.31 -2.46
C PHE A 153 -3.27 -8.84 -2.61
N SER A 154 -2.29 -8.18 -2.02
CA SER A 154 -0.89 -8.62 -2.04
C SER A 154 -0.71 -9.92 -1.25
N ARG A 155 -0.36 -11.01 -1.97
CA ARG A 155 -0.03 -12.31 -1.37
C ARG A 155 1.41 -12.31 -0.88
N ILE A 156 1.66 -11.93 0.36
CA ILE A 156 3.02 -12.04 0.91
C ILE A 156 2.97 -12.57 2.34
N THR A 157 3.13 -13.89 2.38
CA THR A 157 3.56 -14.80 3.46
C THR A 157 4.64 -14.20 4.38
N TYR A 158 4.75 -14.48 5.68
CA TYR A 158 4.03 -15.38 6.59
C TYR A 158 4.36 -14.97 8.02
N LEU A 159 3.35 -14.75 8.83
CA LEU A 159 3.18 -15.53 10.05
C LEU A 159 1.67 -15.82 10.17
N GLY A 160 1.15 -16.75 9.34
CA GLY A 160 -0.19 -17.38 9.45
C GLY A 160 -0.69 -18.05 8.15
N PRO A 161 -1.18 -19.33 8.13
CA PRO A 161 -1.13 -20.46 7.14
C PRO A 161 -1.39 -20.38 5.61
N LYS A 162 -1.80 -19.26 4.97
CA LYS A 162 -1.30 -18.91 3.60
C LYS A 162 -1.32 -17.41 3.31
N GLY A 163 -0.17 -16.76 3.07
CA GLY A 163 -0.07 -15.55 2.25
C GLY A 163 -0.76 -14.26 2.72
N GLU A 164 -1.30 -14.25 3.93
CA GLU A 164 -2.13 -13.16 4.44
C GLU A 164 -1.31 -12.03 5.06
N VAL A 165 -1.83 -10.83 4.89
CA VAL A 165 -1.38 -9.61 5.54
C VAL A 165 -1.57 -9.79 7.05
N SER A 166 -0.66 -9.28 7.89
CA SER A 166 -0.80 -9.44 9.35
C SER A 166 -2.13 -8.85 9.85
N PRO A 167 -2.77 -9.42 10.90
CA PRO A 167 -4.00 -8.88 11.50
C PRO A 167 -3.92 -7.37 11.79
N ILE A 168 -2.74 -6.88 12.18
CA ILE A 168 -2.49 -5.46 12.48
C ILE A 168 -2.72 -4.60 11.24
N VAL A 169 -2.21 -5.02 10.09
CA VAL A 169 -2.34 -4.29 8.83
C VAL A 169 -3.79 -4.37 8.32
N HIS A 170 -4.46 -5.51 8.48
CA HIS A 170 -5.89 -5.66 8.18
C HIS A 170 -6.76 -4.68 8.99
N GLN A 171 -6.48 -4.52 10.28
CA GLN A 171 -7.17 -3.54 11.13
C GLN A 171 -6.92 -2.10 10.68
N SER A 172 -5.70 -1.73 10.29
CA SER A 172 -5.39 -0.39 9.74
C SER A 172 -6.12 -0.13 8.42
N ILE A 173 -6.19 -1.12 7.53
CA ILE A 173 -6.97 -1.01 6.27
C ILE A 173 -8.44 -0.78 6.58
N LEU A 174 -9.06 -1.63 7.42
CA LEU A 174 -10.47 -1.50 7.78
C LEU A 174 -10.78 -0.14 8.40
N ARG A 175 -9.92 0.33 9.32
CA ARG A 175 -10.06 1.64 9.97
C ARG A 175 -9.96 2.78 8.95
N GLY A 176 -8.96 2.74 8.07
CA GLY A 176 -8.74 3.74 7.03
C GLY A 176 -9.92 3.84 6.05
N VAL A 177 -10.33 2.69 5.50
CA VAL A 177 -11.45 2.56 4.56
C VAL A 177 -12.76 3.03 5.20
N ALA A 178 -13.07 2.56 6.42
CA ALA A 178 -14.27 2.95 7.13
C ALA A 178 -14.35 4.45 7.43
N ARG A 179 -13.21 5.07 7.78
CA ARG A 179 -13.14 6.52 7.98
C ARG A 179 -13.51 7.27 6.70
N ILE A 180 -12.93 6.88 5.57
CA ILE A 180 -13.19 7.54 4.28
C ILE A 180 -14.65 7.35 3.84
N LEU A 181 -15.18 6.12 3.96
CA LEU A 181 -16.59 5.84 3.67
C LEU A 181 -17.54 6.61 4.59
N SER A 182 -17.22 6.73 5.89
CA SER A 182 -18.02 7.52 6.83
C SER A 182 -18.13 8.98 6.40
N LEU A 183 -17.01 9.59 6.00
CA LEU A 183 -16.99 10.97 5.51
C LEU A 183 -17.80 11.11 4.21
N HIS A 184 -17.68 10.13 3.31
CA HIS A 184 -18.46 10.09 2.08
C HIS A 184 -19.97 10.03 2.33
N PHE A 185 -20.42 9.10 3.16
CA PHE A 185 -21.84 8.93 3.46
C PHE A 185 -22.42 10.11 4.25
N ASN A 186 -21.67 10.69 5.18
CA ASN A 186 -22.07 11.91 5.88
C ASN A 186 -22.33 13.06 4.89
N GLU A 187 -21.49 13.21 3.87
CA GLU A 187 -21.65 14.24 2.86
C GLU A 187 -22.85 13.97 1.94
N ILE A 188 -23.11 12.71 1.58
CA ILE A 188 -24.32 12.32 0.85
C ILE A 188 -25.58 12.67 1.64
N VAL A 189 -25.62 12.33 2.93
CA VAL A 189 -26.75 12.65 3.83
C VAL A 189 -26.92 14.17 3.93
N ARG A 190 -25.83 14.93 4.07
CA ARG A 190 -25.86 16.40 4.09
C ARG A 190 -26.48 16.97 2.81
N ILE A 191 -26.04 16.51 1.63
CA ILE A 191 -26.56 16.95 0.34
C ILE A 191 -28.06 16.60 0.21
N ARG A 192 -28.45 15.39 0.62
CA ARG A 192 -29.86 14.95 0.64
C ARG A 192 -30.71 15.86 1.52
N ASN A 193 -30.27 16.16 2.74
CA ASN A 193 -31.00 17.01 3.69
C ASN A 193 -31.15 18.44 3.15
N VAL A 194 -30.10 19.02 2.57
CA VAL A 194 -30.16 20.35 1.94
C VAL A 194 -31.15 20.35 0.77
N LYS A 195 -31.19 19.28 -0.04
CA LYS A 195 -32.15 19.15 -1.15
C LYS A 195 -33.58 19.05 -0.63
N LEU A 196 -33.81 18.24 0.41
CA LEU A 196 -35.12 18.10 1.05
C LEU A 196 -35.59 19.42 1.65
N GLU A 197 -34.74 20.14 2.37
CA GLU A 197 -35.07 21.46 2.91
C GLU A 197 -35.46 22.46 1.81
N LYS A 198 -34.72 22.50 0.70
CA LYS A 198 -35.07 23.34 -0.45
C LYS A 198 -36.43 22.96 -1.02
N LEU A 199 -36.71 21.67 -1.20
CA LEU A 199 -38.01 21.19 -1.70
C LEU A 199 -39.16 21.52 -0.74
N THR A 200 -38.94 21.36 0.57
CA THR A 200 -39.92 21.72 1.61
C THR A 200 -40.18 23.22 1.63
N LYS A 201 -39.13 24.05 1.56
CA LYS A 201 -39.27 25.52 1.44
C LYS A 201 -40.05 25.90 0.19
N ILE A 202 -39.74 25.28 -0.96
CA ILE A 202 -40.49 25.52 -2.21
C ILE A 202 -41.95 25.12 -2.06
N LYS A 203 -42.26 23.98 -1.43
CA LYS A 203 -43.63 23.53 -1.21
C LYS A 203 -44.41 24.49 -0.30
N LEU A 204 -43.81 24.91 0.81
CA LEU A 204 -44.39 25.90 1.73
C LEU A 204 -44.62 27.24 1.05
N ILE A 205 -43.66 27.73 0.26
CA ILE A 205 -43.81 28.97 -0.51
C ILE A 205 -44.95 28.86 -1.53
N LYS A 206 -45.07 27.72 -2.24
CA LYS A 206 -46.18 27.46 -3.17
C LYS A 206 -47.53 27.42 -2.45
N GLU A 207 -47.61 26.80 -1.28
CA GLU A 207 -48.83 26.76 -0.46
C GLU A 207 -49.23 28.16 0.03
N ILE A 208 -48.26 28.97 0.51
CA ILE A 208 -48.48 30.37 0.91
C ILE A 208 -48.88 31.25 -0.28
N GLN A 209 -48.28 31.05 -1.45
CA GLN A 209 -48.63 31.78 -2.66
C GLN A 209 -50.03 31.42 -3.16
N LYS A 210 -50.38 30.13 -3.09
CA LYS A 210 -51.72 29.62 -3.42
C LYS A 210 -52.78 30.17 -2.47
N SER A 211 -52.49 30.26 -1.16
CA SER A 211 -53.40 30.88 -0.19
C SER A 211 -53.51 32.40 -0.34
N LYS A 212 -52.50 33.07 -0.92
CA LYS A 212 -52.49 34.51 -1.23
C LYS A 212 -52.93 34.85 -2.66
N GLY A 213 -53.37 33.87 -3.46
CA GLY A 213 -53.89 34.08 -4.82
C GLY A 213 -52.85 34.55 -5.87
N LYS A 214 -51.54 34.40 -5.64
CA LYS A 214 -50.50 34.83 -6.59
C LYS A 214 -49.75 33.63 -7.19
N MET A 215 -49.73 33.56 -8.51
CA MET A 215 -48.98 32.55 -9.30
C MET A 215 -47.64 33.16 -9.75
N GLY A 216 -46.53 32.81 -9.10
CA GLY A 216 -45.21 33.30 -9.51
C GLY A 216 -44.12 32.27 -9.27
N SER A 217 -43.35 31.91 -10.31
CA SER A 217 -42.26 30.94 -10.22
C SER A 217 -41.01 31.55 -9.57
N LEU A 218 -40.38 30.83 -8.64
CA LEU A 218 -39.10 31.20 -8.05
C LEU A 218 -38.04 30.17 -8.45
N ALA A 219 -37.02 30.63 -9.16
CA ALA A 219 -35.79 29.88 -9.41
C ALA A 219 -34.70 30.39 -8.46
N PHE A 220 -34.13 29.48 -7.65
CA PHE A 220 -32.94 29.75 -6.86
C PHE A 220 -31.76 28.99 -7.47
N SER A 221 -30.84 29.71 -8.12
CA SER A 221 -29.52 29.19 -8.46
C SER A 221 -28.64 29.24 -7.22
N ALA A 222 -28.06 28.10 -6.83
CA ALA A 222 -27.05 28.04 -5.79
C ALA A 222 -25.72 27.70 -6.46
N GLU A 223 -24.93 28.73 -6.79
CA GLU A 223 -23.54 28.56 -7.20
C GLU A 223 -22.68 28.28 -5.96
N VAL A 224 -22.10 27.09 -5.91
CA VAL A 224 -21.12 26.71 -4.87
C VAL A 224 -19.72 26.96 -5.45
N LYS A 225 -19.01 27.94 -4.89
CA LYS A 225 -17.60 28.20 -5.23
C LYS A 225 -16.73 26.99 -4.86
N HIS A 226 -16.04 26.43 -5.84
CA HIS A 226 -15.08 25.34 -5.67
C HIS A 226 -13.73 25.86 -5.15
N SER A 227 -13.34 25.49 -3.92
CA SER A 227 -11.95 25.62 -3.49
C SER A 227 -11.19 24.32 -3.81
N GLU A 228 -9.99 24.43 -4.39
CA GLU A 228 -9.17 23.32 -4.91
C GLU A 228 -8.90 22.17 -3.91
N TYR A 229 -9.09 22.38 -2.60
CA TYR A 229 -8.85 21.40 -1.55
C TYR A 229 -10.11 20.88 -0.81
N ARG A 230 -11.31 21.44 -1.01
CA ARG A 230 -12.41 21.19 -0.05
C ARG A 230 -13.40 20.07 -0.35
N ASN A 231 -13.64 19.64 -1.58
CA ASN A 231 -14.73 18.69 -1.80
C ASN A 231 -14.24 17.42 -2.50
N LYS A 232 -13.40 16.65 -1.80
CA LYS A 232 -13.19 15.22 -2.15
C LYS A 232 -14.46 14.40 -1.97
N PHE A 233 -15.34 14.89 -1.10
CA PHE A 233 -16.63 14.28 -0.83
C PHE A 233 -17.74 15.11 -1.51
N PRO A 234 -18.79 14.45 -2.04
CA PRO A 234 -18.90 13.00 -2.17
C PRO A 234 -17.84 12.46 -3.15
N LEU A 235 -17.29 11.28 -2.84
CA LEU A 235 -16.35 10.61 -3.73
C LEU A 235 -17.06 10.24 -5.04
N PRO A 236 -16.33 10.21 -6.16
CA PRO A 236 -16.76 9.53 -7.38
C PRO A 236 -17.28 8.12 -7.08
N LYS A 237 -18.38 7.72 -7.74
CA LYS A 237 -19.03 6.41 -7.54
C LYS A 237 -18.04 5.24 -7.63
N THR A 238 -17.13 5.26 -8.60
CA THR A 238 -16.12 4.22 -8.81
C THR A 238 -15.18 4.05 -7.61
N GLN A 239 -14.77 5.17 -7.00
CA GLN A 239 -13.89 5.14 -5.83
C GLN A 239 -14.63 4.67 -4.58
N ALA A 240 -15.87 5.14 -4.39
CA ALA A 240 -16.69 4.72 -3.27
C ALA A 240 -17.08 3.22 -3.37
N ALA A 241 -17.37 2.74 -4.58
CA ALA A 241 -17.61 1.33 -4.87
C ALA A 241 -16.38 0.47 -4.52
N LEU A 242 -15.19 0.87 -4.97
CA LEU A 242 -13.94 0.17 -4.63
C LEU A 242 -13.74 0.06 -3.11
N LEU A 243 -13.93 1.15 -2.38
CA LEU A 243 -13.82 1.13 -0.91
C LEU A 243 -14.87 0.24 -0.26
N TRP A 244 -16.09 0.22 -0.79
CA TRP A 244 -17.16 -0.65 -0.32
C TRP A 244 -16.87 -2.13 -0.61
N GLU A 245 -16.32 -2.44 -1.78
CA GLU A 245 -15.88 -3.79 -2.15
C GLU A 245 -14.75 -4.27 -1.25
N ILE A 246 -13.76 -3.42 -0.99
CA ILE A 246 -12.68 -3.73 -0.03
C ILE A 246 -13.30 -4.05 1.34
N LEU A 247 -14.15 -3.18 1.89
CA LEU A 247 -14.82 -3.42 3.17
C LEU A 247 -15.63 -4.74 3.17
N SER A 248 -16.35 -5.01 2.08
CA SER A 248 -17.18 -6.21 1.92
C SER A 248 -16.34 -7.48 1.82
N HIS A 249 -15.16 -7.42 1.20
CA HIS A 249 -14.22 -8.53 1.08
C HIS A 249 -13.79 -9.05 2.47
N TYR A 250 -13.61 -8.15 3.43
CA TYR A 250 -13.21 -8.50 4.80
C TYR A 250 -14.25 -9.33 5.58
N ARG A 251 -15.51 -9.39 5.13
CA ARG A 251 -16.51 -10.33 5.68
C ARG A 251 -16.13 -11.80 5.48
N TYR A 252 -15.27 -12.08 4.52
CA TYR A 252 -14.75 -13.41 4.24
C TYR A 252 -13.30 -13.58 4.72
N SER A 253 -12.78 -12.62 5.52
CA SER A 253 -11.44 -12.71 6.08
C SER A 253 -11.30 -13.97 6.95
N ALA A 254 -10.15 -14.64 6.86
CA ALA A 254 -9.82 -15.76 7.73
C ALA A 254 -9.68 -15.35 9.21
N TRP A 255 -9.47 -14.05 9.49
CA TRP A 255 -9.32 -13.49 10.83
C TRP A 255 -10.67 -13.08 11.43
N PRO A 256 -11.12 -13.70 12.53
CA PRO A 256 -12.42 -13.41 13.16
C PRO A 256 -12.61 -11.94 13.52
N GLU A 257 -11.61 -11.30 14.14
CA GLU A 257 -11.70 -9.89 14.53
C GLU A 257 -11.91 -8.95 13.34
N SER A 258 -11.24 -9.23 12.21
CA SER A 258 -11.39 -8.42 10.99
C SER A 258 -12.77 -8.61 10.37
N ARG A 259 -13.29 -9.85 10.41
CA ARG A 259 -14.63 -10.20 9.94
C ARG A 259 -15.72 -9.50 10.76
N GLU A 260 -15.70 -9.67 12.07
CA GLU A 260 -16.69 -9.08 12.99
C GLU A 260 -16.70 -7.56 12.88
N ARG A 261 -15.52 -6.94 12.79
CA ARG A 261 -15.40 -5.50 12.61
C ARG A 261 -15.99 -5.04 11.27
N ALA A 262 -15.71 -5.75 10.18
CA ALA A 262 -16.27 -5.43 8.87
C ALA A 262 -17.80 -5.53 8.87
N GLU A 263 -18.35 -6.59 9.46
CA GLU A 263 -19.80 -6.78 9.60
C GLU A 263 -20.46 -5.67 10.44
N SER A 264 -19.85 -5.32 11.57
CA SER A 264 -20.33 -4.20 12.41
C SER A 264 -20.35 -2.89 11.64
N LEU A 265 -19.26 -2.56 10.93
CA LEU A 265 -19.16 -1.32 10.16
C LEU A 265 -20.19 -1.25 9.03
N ILE A 266 -20.39 -2.36 8.33
CA ILE A 266 -21.40 -2.45 7.26
C ILE A 266 -22.79 -2.20 7.83
N LYS A 267 -23.14 -2.87 8.95
CA LYS A 267 -24.43 -2.66 9.64
C LYS A 267 -24.62 -1.20 10.06
N ASP A 268 -23.58 -0.57 10.60
CA ASP A 268 -23.62 0.85 10.98
C ASP A 268 -23.86 1.77 9.77
N PHE A 269 -23.28 1.46 8.60
CA PHE A 269 -23.52 2.23 7.38
C PHE A 269 -24.95 2.07 6.85
N TYR A 270 -25.50 0.85 6.86
CA TYR A 270 -26.91 0.61 6.53
C TYR A 270 -27.84 1.43 7.44
N LEU A 271 -27.60 1.40 8.76
CA LEU A 271 -28.40 2.15 9.73
C LEU A 271 -28.33 3.67 9.50
N LYS A 272 -27.15 4.20 9.15
CA LYS A 272 -26.97 5.64 8.89
C LYS A 272 -27.64 6.12 7.60
N LEU A 273 -27.60 5.32 6.54
CA LEU A 273 -28.15 5.71 5.24
C LEU A 273 -29.66 5.44 5.14
N GLY A 274 -30.13 4.38 5.79
CA GLY A 274 -31.53 3.95 5.75
C GLY A 274 -31.96 3.27 4.44
N PHE A 275 -31.00 2.90 3.59
CA PHE A 275 -31.17 2.14 2.35
C PHE A 275 -29.84 1.47 1.98
N ASP A 276 -29.83 0.59 0.98
CA ASP A 276 -28.63 -0.16 0.62
C ASP A 276 -27.55 0.74 0.02
N PRO A 277 -26.33 0.82 0.61
CA PRO A 277 -25.23 1.58 0.04
C PRO A 277 -24.87 1.14 -1.38
N GLN A 278 -25.12 -0.12 -1.76
CA GLN A 278 -24.90 -0.59 -3.13
C GLN A 278 -25.75 0.16 -4.16
N GLU A 279 -26.94 0.65 -3.79
CA GLU A 279 -27.79 1.47 -4.66
C GLU A 279 -27.16 2.83 -4.99
N LEU A 280 -26.19 3.30 -4.20
CA LEU A 280 -25.44 4.53 -4.49
C LEU A 280 -24.39 4.33 -5.58
N PHE A 281 -24.01 3.08 -5.84
CA PHE A 281 -22.91 2.71 -6.72
C PHE A 281 -23.36 2.15 -8.08
N ALA A 282 -24.60 1.68 -8.18
CA ALA A 282 -25.28 1.37 -9.45
C ALA A 282 -25.48 2.62 -10.32
#